data_AF-A0A553EMG4-F1
#
_entry.id   AF-A0A553EMG4-F1
#
_cell.length_a   1.000
_cell.length_b   1.000
_cell.length_c   1.000
_cell.angle_alpha   90.00
_cell.angle_beta   90.00
_cell.angle_gamma   90.00
#
_symmetry.space_group_name_H-M   'P 1'
#
loop_
_entity.id
_entity.type
_entity.pdbx_description
1 polymer ?
#
loop_
_entity_poly.entity_id
_entity_poly.type
_entity_poly.pdbx_seq_one_letter_code
_entity_poly.pdbx_strand_id
1 'polypeptide(L)'
;MVMKRITFFLFAMLISSMSLFTACSDDDDDATSSEMVAGTYNGTLVVSLGGTEVANEPKSLSLVKNGDDAIDVVINDFKLNVSLGGAVIPVSLGNLKVEKCTLTQKDGKYTFNGSKDLKDIEVPLGDGDPTPVDCTVNIVNATVEGNNLNLPIVVGVMGTLTVNVQYTGTK
;
A
#
# COMPACT_ATOMS: atom_id res chain seq x y z
N MET A 1 11.19 -0.81 -79.06
CA MET A 1 11.51 -2.23 -78.89
C MET A 1 10.44 -2.84 -77.98
N VAL A 2 9.70 -3.83 -78.50
CA VAL A 2 8.90 -4.87 -77.82
C VAL A 2 7.60 -4.46 -77.05
N MET A 3 6.48 -4.87 -77.68
CA MET A 3 5.18 -5.40 -77.17
C MET A 3 5.11 -5.84 -75.69
N LYS A 4 3.95 -5.94 -75.00
CA LYS A 4 2.71 -6.63 -75.39
C LYS A 4 1.58 -6.31 -74.40
N ARG A 5 0.36 -6.28 -74.95
CA ARG A 5 -0.94 -6.25 -74.29
C ARG A 5 -1.13 -7.44 -73.35
N ILE A 6 -1.67 -7.22 -72.15
CA ILE A 6 -2.49 -8.21 -71.41
C ILE A 6 -3.69 -7.45 -70.84
N THR A 7 -4.84 -7.79 -71.41
CA THR A 7 -6.18 -7.30 -71.11
C THR A 7 -6.74 -8.12 -69.94
N PHE A 8 -7.36 -7.43 -68.97
CA PHE A 8 -8.43 -7.91 -68.08
C PHE A 8 -8.33 -9.36 -67.56
N PHE A 9 -7.81 -9.51 -66.35
CA PHE A 9 -8.26 -10.60 -65.48
C PHE A 9 -8.29 -10.09 -64.04
N LEU A 10 -9.50 -10.13 -63.46
CA LEU A 10 -9.77 -10.37 -62.04
C LEU A 10 -9.92 -9.13 -61.13
N PHE A 11 -11.07 -8.46 -61.31
CA PHE A 11 -11.99 -8.20 -60.20
C PHE A 11 -12.16 -9.48 -59.33
N ALA A 12 -11.25 -9.76 -58.38
CA ALA A 12 -11.38 -10.89 -57.43
C ALA A 12 -10.44 -10.85 -56.20
N MET A 13 -9.75 -9.76 -55.88
CA MET A 13 -8.89 -9.67 -54.67
C MET A 13 -9.27 -8.50 -53.75
N LEU A 14 -10.58 -8.24 -53.61
CA LEU A 14 -11.13 -7.25 -52.67
C LEU A 14 -11.84 -7.89 -51.47
N ILE A 15 -11.62 -9.18 -51.23
CA ILE A 15 -12.22 -9.98 -50.14
C ILE A 15 -11.19 -10.99 -49.61
N SER A 16 -10.06 -10.51 -49.11
CA SER A 16 -9.13 -11.34 -48.34
C SER A 16 -8.37 -10.51 -47.30
N SER A 17 -9.12 -10.09 -46.30
CA SER A 17 -8.66 -10.05 -44.91
C SER A 17 -9.89 -9.73 -44.07
N MET A 18 -10.75 -10.75 -43.98
CA MET A 18 -11.60 -10.90 -42.81
C MET A 18 -10.74 -10.70 -41.57
N SER A 19 -11.29 -9.94 -40.63
CA SER A 19 -11.12 -10.20 -39.21
C SER A 19 -9.67 -10.28 -38.72
N LEU A 20 -9.06 -9.12 -38.54
CA LEU A 20 -8.26 -8.92 -37.34
C LEU A 20 -9.02 -7.95 -36.43
N PHE A 21 -10.26 -8.31 -36.08
CA PHE A 21 -10.59 -8.22 -34.66
C PHE A 21 -9.50 -9.05 -34.00
N THR A 22 -8.53 -8.37 -33.41
CA THR A 22 -7.77 -8.97 -32.33
C THR A 22 -8.84 -9.32 -31.28
N ALA A 23 -9.41 -10.51 -31.41
CA ALA A 23 -9.94 -11.21 -30.28
C ALA A 23 -8.74 -11.32 -29.36
N CYS A 24 -8.64 -10.37 -28.44
CA CYS A 24 -7.82 -10.54 -27.26
C CYS A 24 -8.32 -11.85 -26.67
N SER A 25 -7.43 -12.83 -26.67
CA SER A 25 -7.72 -14.16 -26.17
C SER A 25 -8.27 -13.99 -24.76
N ASP A 26 -9.48 -14.49 -24.59
CA ASP A 26 -10.41 -14.39 -23.47
C ASP A 26 -9.91 -15.17 -22.24
N ASP A 27 -8.65 -14.94 -21.83
CA ASP A 27 -7.97 -15.66 -20.74
C ASP A 27 -7.25 -14.69 -19.78
N ASP A 28 -7.62 -13.42 -19.82
CA ASP A 28 -7.24 -12.45 -18.79
C ASP A 28 -8.08 -12.74 -17.54
N ASP A 29 -7.56 -13.58 -16.65
CA ASP A 29 -7.94 -13.52 -15.23
C ASP A 29 -7.75 -12.06 -14.79
N ASP A 30 -8.85 -11.32 -14.74
CA ASP A 30 -8.85 -9.89 -14.47
C ASP A 30 -8.20 -9.67 -13.10
N ALA A 31 -7.03 -9.04 -13.08
CA ALA A 31 -6.21 -8.93 -11.88
C ALA A 31 -7.04 -8.25 -10.76
N THR A 32 -7.11 -8.92 -9.61
CA THR A 32 -7.94 -8.46 -8.50
C THR A 32 -7.41 -7.14 -7.93
N SER A 33 -8.27 -6.31 -7.33
CA SER A 33 -7.87 -5.02 -6.74
C SER A 33 -6.68 -5.16 -5.78
N SER A 34 -6.70 -6.22 -4.98
CA SER A 34 -5.63 -6.56 -4.04
C SER A 34 -4.31 -6.96 -4.73
N GLU A 35 -4.34 -7.67 -5.85
CA GLU A 35 -3.14 -8.02 -6.63
C GLU A 35 -2.46 -6.79 -7.22
N MET A 36 -3.25 -5.83 -7.68
CA MET A 36 -2.75 -4.59 -8.25
C MET A 36 -1.93 -3.77 -7.24
N VAL A 37 -2.30 -3.80 -5.97
CA VAL A 37 -1.63 -3.02 -4.91
C VAL A 37 -0.62 -3.82 -4.09
N ALA A 38 -0.70 -5.16 -4.07
CA ALA A 38 0.16 -6.01 -3.25
C ALA A 38 1.65 -5.87 -3.62
N GLY A 39 2.52 -5.79 -2.62
CA GLY A 39 3.97 -5.71 -2.78
C GLY A 39 4.65 -4.96 -1.65
N THR A 40 5.97 -4.84 -1.74
CA THR A 40 6.79 -4.15 -0.76
C THR A 40 7.02 -2.71 -1.19
N TYR A 41 6.77 -1.78 -0.27
CA TYR A 41 6.99 -0.35 -0.44
C TYR A 41 8.13 0.05 0.48
N ASN A 42 9.11 0.76 -0.06
CA ASN A 42 10.18 1.37 0.71
C ASN A 42 9.94 2.87 0.80
N GLY A 43 10.11 3.44 1.98
CA GLY A 43 9.68 4.81 2.21
C GLY A 43 10.12 5.37 3.55
N THR A 44 9.49 6.47 3.93
CA THR A 44 9.74 7.18 5.18
C THR A 44 8.50 7.15 6.04
N LEU A 45 8.69 6.87 7.33
CA LEU A 45 7.69 6.95 8.37
C LEU A 45 7.98 8.16 9.26
N VAL A 46 7.04 9.09 9.32
CA VAL A 46 7.09 10.29 10.16
C VAL A 46 6.07 10.15 11.28
N VAL A 47 6.52 10.30 12.52
CA VAL A 47 5.67 10.24 13.73
C VAL A 47 5.55 11.64 14.31
N SER A 48 4.33 12.05 14.63
CA SER A 48 4.04 13.33 15.25
C SER A 48 3.19 13.17 16.51
N LEU A 49 3.59 13.86 17.58
CA LEU A 49 2.86 13.95 18.84
C LEU A 49 2.46 15.41 19.08
N GLY A 50 1.14 15.68 19.18
CA GLY A 50 0.65 17.05 19.37
C GLY A 50 1.10 18.03 18.27
N GLY A 51 1.32 17.54 17.05
CA GLY A 51 1.79 18.34 15.91
C GLY A 51 3.32 18.54 15.83
N THR A 52 4.08 18.01 16.79
CA THR A 52 5.55 18.03 16.76
C THR A 52 6.07 16.71 16.20
N GLU A 53 6.97 16.76 15.22
CA GLU A 53 7.68 15.58 14.71
C GLU A 53 8.59 15.01 15.80
N VAL A 54 8.41 13.72 16.10
CA VAL A 54 9.16 13.00 17.14
C VAL A 54 9.91 11.80 16.58
N ALA A 55 9.62 11.35 15.37
CA ALA A 55 10.45 10.38 14.66
C ALA A 55 10.32 10.57 13.16
N ASN A 56 11.40 10.29 12.44
CA ASN A 56 11.47 10.37 10.99
C ASN A 56 12.54 9.39 10.51
N GLU A 57 12.10 8.23 10.06
CA GLU A 57 13.00 7.13 9.75
C GLU A 57 12.55 6.33 8.53
N PRO A 58 13.51 5.82 7.74
CA PRO A 58 13.19 4.95 6.62
C PRO A 58 12.60 3.63 7.12
N LYS A 59 11.56 3.15 6.44
CA LYS A 59 10.88 1.89 6.72
C LYS A 59 10.50 1.16 5.43
N SER A 60 10.43 -0.15 5.53
CA SER A 60 9.85 -1.03 4.53
C SER A 60 8.55 -1.60 5.07
N LEU A 61 7.53 -1.66 4.22
CA LEU A 61 6.20 -2.16 4.53
C LEU A 61 5.70 -3.00 3.36
N SER A 62 4.94 -4.05 3.64
CA SER A 62 4.32 -4.87 2.60
C SER A 62 2.80 -4.79 2.66
N LEU A 63 2.18 -4.58 1.50
CA LEU A 63 0.76 -4.86 1.29
C LEU A 63 0.65 -6.30 0.77
N VAL A 64 -0.09 -7.15 1.46
CA VAL A 64 -0.24 -8.57 1.12
C VAL A 64 -1.69 -8.86 0.76
N LYS A 65 -1.93 -9.60 -0.33
CA LYS A 65 -3.29 -9.99 -0.74
C LYS A 65 -4.02 -10.71 0.40
N ASN A 66 -5.27 -10.30 0.68
CA ASN A 66 -6.16 -10.98 1.60
C ASN A 66 -7.60 -11.01 1.04
N GLY A 67 -7.82 -11.90 0.07
CA GLY A 67 -9.03 -11.88 -0.77
C GLY A 67 -8.94 -10.82 -1.87
N ASP A 68 -10.00 -10.68 -2.68
CA ASP A 68 -9.93 -9.88 -3.91
C ASP A 68 -9.96 -8.37 -3.63
N ASP A 69 -10.74 -7.96 -2.63
CA ASP A 69 -10.97 -6.55 -2.23
C ASP A 69 -10.46 -6.24 -0.80
N ALA A 70 -9.44 -6.96 -0.33
CA ALA A 70 -8.79 -6.62 0.92
C ALA A 70 -7.29 -6.99 0.91
N ILE A 71 -6.54 -6.28 1.73
CA ILE A 71 -5.10 -6.49 1.92
C ILE A 71 -4.74 -6.50 3.41
N ASP A 72 -3.61 -7.13 3.71
CA ASP A 72 -2.95 -6.98 5.00
C ASP A 72 -1.83 -5.95 4.88
N VAL A 73 -1.70 -5.10 5.89
CA VAL A 73 -0.55 -4.19 6.04
C VAL A 73 0.43 -4.83 7.00
N VAL A 74 1.65 -5.09 6.52
CA VAL A 74 2.69 -5.81 7.27
C VAL A 74 3.94 -4.94 7.42
N ILE A 75 4.36 -4.73 8.67
CA ILE A 75 5.66 -4.15 9.01
C ILE A 75 6.37 -5.15 9.93
N ASN A 76 7.48 -5.72 9.45
CA ASN A 76 8.30 -6.64 10.24
C ASN A 76 9.25 -5.85 11.14
N ASP A 77 9.48 -6.35 12.35
CA ASP A 77 10.38 -5.75 13.35
C ASP A 77 10.18 -4.23 13.51
N PHE A 78 8.93 -3.83 13.71
CA PHE A 78 8.54 -2.44 13.78
C PHE A 78 9.07 -1.79 15.07
N LYS A 79 10.22 -1.14 14.93
CA LYS A 79 10.85 -0.32 15.96
C LYS A 79 10.82 1.15 15.56
N LEU A 80 10.66 2.04 16.53
CA LEU A 80 10.67 3.49 16.37
C LEU A 80 11.64 4.10 17.38
N ASN A 81 12.41 5.09 16.94
CA ASN A 81 13.19 5.94 17.86
C ASN A 81 12.46 7.27 18.04
N VAL A 82 11.78 7.42 19.18
CA VAL A 82 10.97 8.59 19.49
C VAL A 82 11.80 9.62 20.24
N SER A 83 11.98 10.80 19.66
CA SER A 83 12.69 11.94 20.25
C SER A 83 11.72 12.85 21.00
N LEU A 84 11.84 12.90 22.33
CA LEU A 84 11.04 13.75 23.22
C LEU A 84 11.94 14.45 24.24
N GLY A 85 11.85 15.78 24.32
CA GLY A 85 12.57 16.56 25.33
C GLY A 85 14.11 16.41 25.28
N GLY A 86 14.67 16.05 24.12
CA GLY A 86 16.12 15.81 23.95
C GLY A 86 16.58 14.38 24.27
N ALA A 87 15.68 13.50 24.72
CA ALA A 87 15.93 12.07 24.89
C ALA A 87 15.41 11.28 23.68
N VAL A 88 16.09 10.17 23.35
CA VAL A 88 15.64 9.21 22.34
C VAL A 88 15.14 7.95 23.04
N ILE A 89 13.88 7.62 22.80
CA ILE A 89 13.15 6.53 23.44
C ILE A 89 12.90 5.45 22.36
N PRO A 90 13.57 4.29 22.43
CA PRO A 90 13.30 3.19 21.52
C PRO A 90 12.00 2.50 21.92
N VAL A 91 11.05 2.40 20.99
CA VAL A 91 9.79 1.68 21.15
C VAL A 91 9.72 0.56 20.14
N SER A 92 9.48 -0.66 20.60
CA SER A 92 9.32 -1.83 19.73
C SER A 92 7.87 -2.31 19.77
N LEU A 93 7.24 -2.36 18.59
CA LEU A 93 5.91 -2.91 18.38
C LEU A 93 5.95 -4.34 17.83
N GLY A 94 7.15 -4.90 17.66
CA GLY A 94 7.35 -6.23 17.09
C GLY A 94 6.85 -6.31 15.64
N ASN A 95 6.33 -7.46 15.24
CA ASN A 95 5.74 -7.60 13.92
C ASN A 95 4.31 -7.03 13.93
N LEU A 96 4.09 -5.95 13.19
CA LEU A 96 2.78 -5.35 13.02
C LEU A 96 2.10 -5.93 11.78
N LYS A 97 0.90 -6.49 11.98
CA LYS A 97 0.01 -6.93 10.91
C LYS A 97 -1.39 -6.39 11.14
N VAL A 98 -1.82 -5.44 10.31
CA VAL A 98 -3.22 -4.97 10.27
C VAL A 98 -3.94 -5.76 9.19
N GLU A 99 -4.82 -6.65 9.62
CA GLU A 99 -5.43 -7.66 8.74
C GLU A 99 -6.72 -7.16 8.10
N LYS A 100 -7.01 -7.66 6.89
CA LYS A 100 -8.28 -7.45 6.18
C LYS A 100 -8.64 -5.96 6.05
N CYS A 101 -7.68 -5.13 5.68
CA CYS A 101 -7.94 -3.75 5.33
C CYS A 101 -8.80 -3.72 4.07
N THR A 102 -10.04 -3.23 4.19
CA THR A 102 -11.01 -3.17 3.10
C THR A 102 -10.46 -2.25 2.01
N LEU A 103 -10.34 -2.76 0.79
CA LEU A 103 -9.82 -2.08 -0.38
C LEU A 103 -10.97 -1.66 -1.28
N THR A 104 -10.91 -0.43 -1.79
CA THR A 104 -11.86 0.09 -2.77
C THR A 104 -11.09 0.72 -3.92
N GLN A 105 -11.55 0.51 -5.14
CA GLN A 105 -10.97 1.12 -6.34
C GLN A 105 -11.95 2.14 -6.91
N LYS A 106 -11.41 3.31 -7.26
CA LYS A 106 -12.14 4.32 -8.01
C LYS A 106 -11.17 5.14 -8.86
N ASP A 107 -11.46 5.27 -10.15
CA ASP A 107 -10.70 6.12 -11.08
C ASP A 107 -9.18 5.83 -11.10
N GLY A 108 -8.78 4.54 -10.96
CA GLY A 108 -7.38 4.13 -10.94
C GLY A 108 -6.64 4.37 -9.62
N LYS A 109 -7.34 4.91 -8.61
CA LYS A 109 -6.87 5.09 -7.24
C LYS A 109 -7.47 4.03 -6.33
N TYR A 110 -6.60 3.38 -5.56
CA TYR A 110 -7.02 2.42 -4.55
C TYR A 110 -7.03 3.09 -3.19
N THR A 111 -8.09 2.89 -2.41
CA THR A 111 -8.21 3.40 -1.03
C THR A 111 -8.48 2.25 -0.08
N PHE A 112 -7.81 2.22 1.07
CA PHE A 112 -8.08 1.23 2.10
C PHE A 112 -8.06 1.78 3.52
N ASN A 113 -8.77 1.06 4.39
CA ASN A 113 -8.93 1.37 5.80
C ASN A 113 -8.80 0.09 6.62
N GLY A 114 -8.28 0.18 7.84
CA GLY A 114 -8.09 -0.97 8.71
C GLY A 114 -7.84 -0.55 10.15
N SER A 115 -7.99 -1.48 11.09
CA SER A 115 -7.74 -1.23 12.50
C SER A 115 -7.18 -2.47 13.19
N LYS A 116 -6.33 -2.25 14.20
CA LYS A 116 -5.75 -3.32 15.01
C LYS A 116 -5.52 -2.84 16.43
N ASP A 117 -6.02 -3.59 17.39
CA ASP A 117 -5.64 -3.43 18.79
C ASP A 117 -4.34 -4.19 19.07
N LEU A 118 -3.42 -3.50 19.74
CA LEU A 118 -2.19 -4.02 20.30
C LEU A 118 -2.30 -3.93 21.82
N LYS A 119 -1.98 -5.02 22.51
CA LYS A 119 -2.05 -5.12 23.96
C LYS A 119 -0.66 -5.27 24.54
N ASP A 120 -0.47 -4.77 25.76
CA ASP A 120 0.75 -4.97 26.54
C ASP A 120 2.04 -4.52 25.82
N ILE A 121 1.98 -3.41 25.07
CA ILE A 121 3.16 -2.84 24.44
C ILE A 121 4.04 -2.21 25.50
N GLU A 122 5.27 -2.71 25.65
CA GLU A 122 6.24 -2.15 26.58
C GLU A 122 6.80 -0.82 26.07
N VAL A 123 6.48 0.27 26.78
CA VAL A 123 7.01 1.62 26.48
C VAL A 123 7.90 2.09 27.64
N PRO A 124 9.17 2.42 27.38
CA PRO A 124 10.07 2.95 28.40
C PRO A 124 9.75 4.43 28.68
N LEU A 125 8.79 4.67 29.57
CA LEU A 125 8.39 5.99 30.03
C LEU A 125 9.25 6.41 31.23
N GLY A 126 10.40 7.05 30.96
CA GLY A 126 11.31 7.56 32.00
C GLY A 126 12.35 6.53 32.48
N ASP A 127 12.89 6.74 33.68
CA ASP A 127 14.05 5.97 34.21
C ASP A 127 13.66 4.63 34.88
N GLY A 128 12.40 4.21 34.77
CA GLY A 128 11.87 2.99 35.39
C GLY A 128 11.75 1.81 34.43
N ASP A 129 11.18 0.70 34.93
CA ASP A 129 10.84 -0.45 34.10
C ASP A 129 9.82 -0.05 32.99
N PRO A 130 9.89 -0.66 31.80
CA PRO A 130 8.93 -0.42 30.74
C PRO A 130 7.49 -0.60 31.23
N THR A 131 6.62 0.35 30.87
CA THR A 131 5.21 0.31 31.24
C THR A 131 4.42 -0.35 30.10
N PRO A 132 3.61 -1.40 30.36
CA PRO A 132 2.73 -1.97 29.36
C PRO A 132 1.59 -1.00 29.05
N VAL A 133 1.36 -0.73 27.78
CA VAL A 133 0.26 0.10 27.30
C VAL A 133 -0.52 -0.58 26.19
N ASP A 134 -1.82 -0.32 26.16
CA ASP A 134 -2.69 -0.71 25.06
C ASP A 134 -2.71 0.38 23.98
N CYS A 135 -2.58 -0.05 22.73
CA CYS A 135 -2.60 0.82 21.56
C CYS A 135 -3.67 0.36 20.57
N THR A 136 -4.40 1.30 19.99
CA THR A 136 -5.28 1.03 18.85
C THR A 136 -4.72 1.72 17.62
N VAL A 137 -4.29 0.94 16.64
CA VAL A 137 -3.77 1.40 15.35
C VAL A 137 -4.95 1.53 14.39
N ASN A 138 -5.13 2.72 13.81
CA ASN A 138 -6.17 2.97 12.81
C ASN A 138 -5.55 3.48 11.51
N ILE A 139 -5.81 2.80 10.41
CA ILE A 139 -5.46 3.22 9.06
C ILE A 139 -6.71 3.84 8.43
N VAL A 140 -6.62 5.10 8.02
CA VAL A 140 -7.78 5.86 7.55
C VAL A 140 -7.48 6.50 6.20
N ASN A 141 -8.18 6.05 5.15
CA ASN A 141 -8.06 6.59 3.79
C ASN A 141 -6.61 6.51 3.27
N ALA A 142 -5.96 5.38 3.50
CA ALA A 142 -4.68 5.10 2.86
C ALA A 142 -4.88 4.88 1.37
N THR A 143 -3.92 5.28 0.55
CA THR A 143 -4.08 5.31 -0.89
C THR A 143 -2.89 4.71 -1.62
N VAL A 144 -3.17 3.95 -2.68
CA VAL A 144 -2.18 3.53 -3.69
C VAL A 144 -2.55 4.14 -5.03
N GLU A 145 -1.61 4.88 -5.61
CA GLU A 145 -1.72 5.50 -6.92
C GLU A 145 -0.46 5.17 -7.73
N GLY A 146 -0.60 4.27 -8.71
CA GLY A 146 0.55 3.66 -9.38
C GLY A 146 1.43 2.91 -8.38
N ASN A 147 2.71 3.27 -8.30
CA ASN A 147 3.66 2.67 -7.35
C ASN A 147 3.75 3.40 -6.01
N ASN A 148 2.98 4.48 -5.83
CA ASN A 148 3.08 5.33 -4.64
C ASN A 148 2.06 4.90 -3.60
N LEU A 149 2.52 4.70 -2.36
CA LEU A 149 1.69 4.45 -1.19
C LEU A 149 1.73 5.66 -0.27
N ASN A 150 0.55 6.18 0.06
CA ASN A 150 0.34 7.16 1.14
C ASN A 150 -0.50 6.50 2.24
N LEU A 151 0.10 6.33 3.42
CA LEU A 151 -0.46 5.57 4.53
C LEU A 151 -0.50 6.43 5.80
N PRO A 152 -1.60 7.17 6.02
CA PRO A 152 -1.86 7.81 7.30
C PRO A 152 -2.35 6.78 8.33
N ILE A 153 -1.78 6.86 9.53
CA ILE A 153 -2.08 5.99 10.66
C ILE A 153 -2.30 6.86 11.89
N VAL A 154 -3.37 6.58 12.62
CA VAL A 154 -3.67 7.21 13.92
C VAL A 154 -3.57 6.13 14.98
N VAL A 155 -2.66 6.32 15.93
CA VAL A 155 -2.48 5.41 17.06
C VAL A 155 -3.04 6.06 18.31
N GLY A 156 -4.10 5.48 18.86
CA GLY A 156 -4.61 5.82 20.19
C GLY A 156 -3.87 5.02 21.25
N VAL A 157 -3.34 5.68 22.27
CA VAL A 157 -2.62 5.06 23.39
C VAL A 157 -3.43 5.25 24.66
N MET A 158 -3.83 4.15 25.29
CA MET A 158 -4.70 4.10 26.48
C MET A 158 -5.99 4.94 26.37
N GLY A 159 -6.46 5.21 25.14
CA GLY A 159 -7.67 6.00 24.89
C GLY A 159 -7.57 7.51 25.18
N THR A 160 -6.39 8.04 25.53
CA THR A 160 -6.23 9.47 25.88
C THR A 160 -5.20 10.19 25.03
N LEU A 161 -4.13 9.51 24.63
CA LEU A 161 -3.07 10.08 23.82
C LEU A 161 -3.24 9.65 22.36
N THR A 162 -3.07 10.61 21.45
CA THR A 162 -3.11 10.34 20.01
C THR A 162 -1.75 10.62 19.39
N VAL A 163 -1.21 9.61 18.71
CA VAL A 163 0.01 9.70 17.90
C VAL A 163 -0.39 9.63 16.44
N ASN A 164 0.04 10.61 15.65
CA ASN A 164 -0.17 10.60 14.21
C ASN A 164 1.09 10.05 13.54
N VAL A 165 0.90 9.14 12.61
CA VAL A 165 1.98 8.55 11.82
C VAL A 165 1.62 8.70 10.35
N GLN A 166 2.55 9.24 9.57
CA GLN A 166 2.43 9.33 8.13
C GLN A 166 3.54 8.50 7.51
N TYR A 167 3.17 7.45 6.80
CA TYR A 167 4.08 6.71 5.96
C TYR A 167 3.87 7.09 4.49
N THR A 168 4.96 7.33 3.78
CA THR A 168 4.95 7.52 2.32
C THR A 168 6.06 6.67 1.73
N GLY A 169 5.74 5.90 0.69
CA GLY A 169 6.72 5.01 0.08
C GLY A 169 6.37 4.62 -1.35
N THR A 170 7.33 3.95 -1.99
CA THR A 170 7.22 3.49 -3.38
C THR A 170 7.59 2.02 -3.51
N LYS A 171 6.89 1.34 -4.40
CA LYS A 171 7.15 -0.06 -4.78
C LYS A 171 8.41 -0.22 -5.60
#